data_AF-V5GLV5-F1
#
_entry.id   AF-V5GLV5-F1
#
_cell.length_a   1.000
_cell.length_b   1.000
_cell.length_c   1.000
_cell.angle_alpha   90.00
_cell.angle_beta   90.00
_cell.angle_gamma   90.00
#
_symmetry.space_group_name_H-M   'P 1'
#
loop_
_entity.id
_entity.type
_entity.pdbx_description
1 polymer ?
#
loop_
_entity_poly.entity_id
_entity_poly.type
_entity_poly.pdbx_seq_one_letter_code
_entity_poly.pdbx_strand_id
1 'polypeptide(L)'
;MKCGVFGVILLIGICQAEIPAEVPDLDDFEAIKERCEKKGGAGTYEKLKTAGEQAQSCIKDIIDVDKIKTEVEEAKKTGSMDEVFGKYCGKRPQIRECVKKVYDAVQPCLEENEKNALNVTGNIVRQISDFACYRDGDRIAMFVAEKGVECLNSRVESIKSCVNQTLKFNPATFSPNSIPNLTIDKKKCDDLTTIQNCIVKDLEDHCSSTTPANVIDALFRFVKKTACKEAKTKRSISLKRAVRNVMTITQDQFRESLEHKMKATCQKNGGDGAFENLETSFNNSRACFMKHRIFGTPSNIYQSNLSNCTNDYRNALKNCLAEGEKYFADFILELIQSLYGFIYKNYGKIMAGGQPSAELTSCMRTLSNDEVQKKLYSCSNTTLNELTITNNIITLPPKSQICESLTEVSTCISKTIKNTCIRDITISQLADDFVETMTAPCQNKRR
;
A
#
# COMPACT_ATOMS: atom_id res chain seq x y z
N MET A 1 -26.36 15.14 -26.87
CA MET A 1 -25.43 14.93 -25.73
C MET A 1 -25.48 13.47 -25.29
N LYS A 2 -24.50 12.65 -25.68
CA LYS A 2 -24.34 11.28 -25.17
C LYS A 2 -22.92 11.15 -24.59
N CYS A 3 -22.69 11.57 -23.33
CA CYS A 3 -21.48 11.14 -22.59
C CYS A 3 -21.70 9.64 -22.28
N GLY A 4 -20.83 8.79 -22.82
CA GLY A 4 -20.87 7.34 -22.65
C GLY A 4 -20.65 6.93 -21.18
N VAL A 5 -21.47 5.98 -20.75
CA VAL A 5 -21.64 5.42 -19.40
C VAL A 5 -20.35 4.98 -18.66
N PHE A 6 -19.24 4.74 -19.36
CA PHE A 6 -18.04 4.14 -18.77
C PHE A 6 -17.08 5.11 -18.06
N GLY A 7 -17.34 6.42 -18.11
CA GLY A 7 -16.41 7.46 -17.60
C GLY A 7 -16.89 8.26 -16.36
N VAL A 8 -18.03 7.92 -15.78
CA VAL A 8 -18.83 8.90 -15.01
C VAL A 8 -18.24 9.32 -13.66
N ILE A 9 -17.32 8.55 -13.05
CA ILE A 9 -16.85 8.87 -11.68
C ILE A 9 -15.53 9.67 -11.66
N LEU A 10 -14.80 9.76 -12.79
CA LEU A 10 -13.57 10.56 -12.86
C LEU A 10 -13.61 11.71 -13.88
N LEU A 11 -14.67 11.79 -14.70
CA LEU A 11 -14.78 12.76 -15.81
C LEU A 11 -15.89 13.81 -15.64
N ILE A 12 -16.40 14.04 -14.44
CA ILE A 12 -17.41 15.10 -14.22
C ILE A 12 -16.84 16.49 -14.56
N GLY A 13 -15.51 16.65 -14.52
CA GLY A 13 -14.82 17.85 -14.99
C GLY A 13 -14.53 17.93 -16.49
N ILE A 14 -14.47 16.81 -17.21
CA ILE A 14 -13.96 16.76 -18.60
C ILE A 14 -15.11 16.89 -19.63
N CYS A 15 -16.38 16.62 -19.28
CA CYS A 15 -17.51 16.86 -20.21
C CYS A 15 -17.85 18.38 -20.39
N GLN A 16 -17.02 19.33 -19.91
CA GLN A 16 -17.19 20.80 -20.13
C GLN A 16 -16.20 21.36 -21.17
N ALA A 17 -15.12 20.66 -21.49
CA ALA A 17 -14.29 21.03 -22.63
C ALA A 17 -14.99 20.53 -23.90
N GLU A 18 -15.15 21.40 -24.88
CA GLU A 18 -15.51 21.08 -26.26
C GLU A 18 -14.46 20.11 -26.83
N ILE A 19 -14.54 18.83 -26.47
CA ILE A 19 -13.93 17.75 -27.20
C ILE A 19 -14.94 17.43 -28.31
N PRO A 20 -14.62 17.71 -29.59
CA PRO A 20 -15.43 17.23 -30.70
C PRO A 20 -15.20 15.73 -30.79
N ALA A 21 -15.90 14.98 -29.96
CA ALA A 21 -16.02 13.54 -30.10
C ALA A 21 -17.50 13.24 -29.90
N GLU A 22 -18.25 13.36 -30.99
CA GLU A 22 -19.43 12.51 -31.16
C GLU A 22 -18.96 11.09 -30.83
N VAL A 23 -19.46 10.54 -29.72
CA VAL A 23 -19.25 9.12 -29.42
C VAL A 23 -20.02 8.40 -30.53
N PRO A 24 -19.35 7.64 -31.41
CA PRO A 24 -20.02 7.01 -32.54
C PRO A 24 -21.07 6.04 -31.99
N ASP A 25 -22.22 5.99 -32.65
CA ASP A 25 -23.27 5.03 -32.30
C ASP A 25 -22.73 3.61 -32.54
N LEU A 26 -23.26 2.60 -31.84
CA LEU A 26 -22.81 1.21 -32.06
C LEU A 26 -23.06 0.79 -33.52
N ASP A 27 -24.08 1.38 -34.14
CA ASP A 27 -24.42 1.20 -35.55
C ASP A 27 -23.37 1.76 -36.52
N ASP A 28 -22.46 2.64 -36.06
CA ASP A 28 -21.36 3.18 -36.87
C ASP A 28 -20.19 2.18 -37.00
N PHE A 29 -20.27 1.01 -36.34
CA PHE A 29 -19.24 -0.02 -36.34
C PHE A 29 -19.75 -1.34 -36.95
N GLU A 30 -19.91 -1.39 -38.27
CA GLU A 30 -20.32 -2.61 -39.00
C GLU A 30 -19.49 -3.85 -38.64
N ALA A 31 -18.19 -3.67 -38.36
CA ALA A 31 -17.29 -4.73 -37.93
C ALA A 31 -17.67 -5.38 -36.58
N ILE A 32 -18.29 -4.63 -35.67
CA ILE A 32 -18.78 -5.16 -34.38
C ILE A 32 -20.01 -6.02 -34.62
N LYS A 33 -20.91 -5.59 -35.51
CA LYS A 33 -22.10 -6.36 -35.90
C LYS A 33 -21.72 -7.69 -36.53
N GLU A 34 -20.90 -7.66 -37.58
CA GLU A 34 -20.46 -8.87 -38.28
C GLU A 34 -19.79 -9.86 -37.31
N ARG A 35 -18.93 -9.36 -36.42
CA ARG A 35 -18.20 -10.21 -35.47
C ARG A 35 -19.09 -10.80 -34.39
N CYS A 36 -20.00 -10.01 -33.82
CA CYS A 36 -20.96 -10.48 -32.83
C CYS A 36 -21.87 -11.57 -33.42
N GLU A 37 -22.36 -11.39 -34.65
CA GLU A 37 -23.19 -12.40 -35.31
C GLU A 37 -22.40 -13.65 -35.69
N LYS A 38 -21.17 -13.50 -36.18
CA LYS A 38 -20.30 -14.62 -36.55
C LYS A 38 -19.83 -15.47 -35.36
N LYS A 39 -19.60 -14.86 -34.20
CA LYS A 39 -19.05 -15.55 -33.01
C LYS A 39 -20.09 -15.88 -31.93
N GLY A 40 -20.98 -14.93 -31.64
CA GLY A 40 -22.03 -15.12 -30.64
C GLY A 40 -23.28 -15.80 -31.20
N GLY A 41 -23.40 -15.88 -32.52
CA GLY A 41 -24.58 -16.37 -33.22
C GLY A 41 -25.58 -15.25 -33.54
N ALA A 42 -26.53 -15.57 -34.43
CA ALA A 42 -27.53 -14.62 -34.91
C ALA A 42 -28.29 -13.93 -33.77
N GLY A 43 -28.45 -12.60 -33.86
CA GLY A 43 -29.13 -11.79 -32.85
C GLY A 43 -28.27 -11.40 -31.64
N THR A 44 -27.00 -11.80 -31.57
CA THR A 44 -26.09 -11.35 -30.50
C THR A 44 -25.83 -9.85 -30.53
N TYR A 45 -25.67 -9.27 -31.73
CA TYR A 45 -25.50 -7.83 -31.89
C TYR A 45 -26.71 -7.06 -31.33
N GLU A 46 -27.93 -7.51 -31.61
CA GLU A 46 -29.14 -6.84 -31.10
C GLU A 46 -29.32 -6.98 -29.60
N LYS A 47 -28.90 -8.10 -29.01
CA LYS A 47 -28.83 -8.24 -27.55
C LYS A 47 -27.83 -7.28 -26.94
N LEU A 48 -26.67 -7.09 -27.57
CA LEU A 48 -25.66 -6.12 -27.13
C LEU A 48 -26.20 -4.69 -27.21
N LYS A 49 -26.84 -4.32 -28.33
CA LYS A 49 -27.48 -3.01 -28.51
C LYS A 49 -28.53 -2.74 -27.44
N THR A 50 -29.46 -3.69 -27.26
CA THR A 50 -30.51 -3.63 -26.23
C THR A 50 -29.91 -3.48 -24.83
N ALA A 51 -28.86 -4.25 -24.51
CA ALA A 51 -28.18 -4.15 -23.22
C ALA A 51 -27.53 -2.78 -23.02
N GLY A 52 -26.97 -2.18 -24.09
CA GLY A 52 -26.40 -0.83 -24.08
C GLY A 52 -27.45 0.23 -23.77
N GLU A 53 -28.59 0.20 -24.45
CA GLU A 53 -29.72 1.12 -24.23
C GLU A 53 -30.28 0.99 -22.80
N GLN A 54 -30.47 -0.24 -22.32
CA GLN A 54 -30.92 -0.51 -20.96
C GLN A 54 -29.93 -0.02 -19.91
N ALA A 55 -28.63 -0.20 -20.12
CA ALA A 55 -27.61 0.29 -19.20
C ALA A 55 -27.56 1.83 -19.18
N GLN A 56 -27.74 2.48 -20.34
CA GLN A 56 -27.84 3.92 -20.42
C GLN A 56 -29.05 4.46 -19.64
N SER A 57 -30.23 3.85 -19.83
CA SER A 57 -31.43 4.22 -19.07
C SER A 57 -31.21 4.01 -17.57
N CYS A 58 -30.73 2.83 -17.18
CA CYS A 58 -30.45 2.45 -15.79
C CYS A 58 -29.52 3.46 -15.10
N ILE A 59 -28.49 3.97 -15.80
CA ILE A 59 -27.56 4.93 -15.21
C ILE A 59 -28.16 6.33 -15.13
N LYS A 60 -28.97 6.75 -16.10
CA LYS A 60 -29.69 8.04 -16.03
C LYS A 60 -30.65 8.09 -14.84
N ASP A 61 -31.28 6.97 -14.50
CA ASP A 61 -32.18 6.87 -13.35
C ASP A 61 -31.42 6.98 -12.01
N ILE A 62 -30.13 6.64 -12.01
CA ILE A 62 -29.26 6.66 -10.83
C ILE A 62 -28.52 8.01 -10.70
N ILE A 63 -28.07 8.57 -11.82
CA ILE A 63 -27.20 9.76 -11.91
C ILE A 63 -27.85 10.78 -12.85
N ASP A 64 -28.30 11.87 -12.26
CA ASP A 64 -28.61 13.10 -12.98
C ASP A 64 -27.38 14.01 -12.97
N VAL A 65 -26.74 14.14 -14.13
CA VAL A 65 -25.47 14.88 -14.28
C VAL A 65 -25.66 16.38 -14.02
N ASP A 66 -26.79 16.94 -14.42
CA ASP A 66 -27.04 18.37 -14.24
C ASP A 66 -27.31 18.67 -12.77
N LYS A 67 -28.06 17.80 -12.10
CA LYS A 67 -28.25 17.87 -10.65
C LYS A 67 -26.93 17.76 -9.88
N ILE A 68 -26.04 16.84 -10.27
CA ILE A 68 -24.71 16.72 -9.62
C ILE A 68 -23.91 18.01 -9.78
N LYS A 69 -23.88 18.59 -10.98
CA LYS A 69 -23.18 19.86 -11.21
C LYS A 69 -23.70 20.96 -10.29
N THR A 70 -25.03 21.11 -10.20
CA THR A 70 -25.64 22.09 -9.30
C THR A 70 -25.29 21.82 -7.84
N GLU A 71 -25.44 20.58 -7.36
CA GLU A 71 -25.10 20.20 -5.98
C GLU A 71 -23.62 20.45 -5.66
N VAL A 72 -22.70 20.18 -6.59
CA VAL A 72 -21.26 20.44 -6.42
C VAL A 72 -20.95 21.93 -6.38
N GLU A 73 -21.53 22.75 -7.27
CA GLU A 73 -21.30 24.20 -7.28
C GLU A 73 -21.85 24.90 -6.03
N GLU A 74 -22.95 24.38 -5.47
CA GLU A 74 -23.47 24.84 -4.17
C GLU A 74 -22.57 24.41 -3.02
N ALA A 75 -22.17 23.13 -2.99
CA ALA A 75 -21.30 22.58 -1.95
C ALA A 75 -19.88 23.17 -1.97
N LYS A 76 -19.38 23.61 -3.13
CA LYS A 76 -18.12 24.38 -3.24
C LYS A 76 -18.14 25.64 -2.37
N LYS A 77 -19.28 26.31 -2.25
CA LYS A 77 -19.42 27.57 -1.48
C LYS A 77 -19.41 27.33 0.03
N THR A 78 -19.90 26.17 0.47
CA THR A 78 -20.05 25.83 1.90
C THR A 78 -18.95 24.89 2.40
N GLY A 79 -18.16 24.29 1.50
CA GLY A 79 -17.10 23.33 1.83
C GLY A 79 -17.61 21.90 2.07
N SER A 80 -18.84 21.56 1.70
CA SER A 80 -19.52 20.27 1.96
C SER A 80 -19.55 19.32 0.74
N MET A 81 -18.53 19.40 -0.11
CA MET A 81 -18.49 18.63 -1.36
C MET A 81 -18.36 17.11 -1.13
N ASP A 82 -17.75 16.71 -0.02
CA ASP A 82 -17.63 15.33 0.43
C ASP A 82 -19.02 14.67 0.65
N GLU A 83 -19.99 15.40 1.19
CA GLU A 83 -21.37 14.88 1.34
C GLU A 83 -22.01 14.57 -0.03
N VAL A 84 -21.80 15.47 -0.99
CA VAL A 84 -22.29 15.31 -2.37
C VAL A 84 -21.61 14.11 -3.03
N PHE A 85 -20.28 14.04 -3.02
CA PHE A 85 -19.57 12.91 -3.60
C PHE A 85 -19.90 11.60 -2.90
N GLY A 86 -20.10 11.61 -1.57
CA GLY A 86 -20.45 10.43 -0.78
C GLY A 86 -21.78 9.83 -1.22
N LYS A 87 -22.78 10.68 -1.42
CA LYS A 87 -24.09 10.30 -1.96
C LYS A 87 -23.98 9.58 -3.31
N TYR A 88 -23.15 10.07 -4.24
CA TYR A 88 -23.00 9.43 -5.57
C TYR A 88 -22.06 8.22 -5.54
N CYS A 89 -21.03 8.25 -4.68
CA CYS A 89 -20.17 7.11 -4.42
C CYS A 89 -20.93 5.93 -3.78
N GLY A 90 -21.98 6.20 -3.01
CA GLY A 90 -22.90 5.18 -2.49
C GLY A 90 -23.69 4.44 -3.59
N LYS A 91 -23.88 5.06 -4.77
CA LYS A 91 -24.63 4.47 -5.89
C LYS A 91 -23.81 3.52 -6.78
N ARG A 92 -22.50 3.39 -6.53
CA ARG A 92 -21.59 2.50 -7.28
C ARG A 92 -22.11 1.07 -7.49
N PRO A 93 -22.71 0.38 -6.49
CA PRO A 93 -23.22 -0.97 -6.69
C PRO A 93 -24.32 -1.05 -7.75
N GLN A 94 -25.24 -0.07 -7.76
CA GLN A 94 -26.34 0.00 -8.73
C GLN A 94 -25.81 0.27 -10.14
N ILE A 95 -24.85 1.20 -10.28
CA ILE A 95 -24.20 1.50 -11.57
C ILE A 95 -23.48 0.26 -12.11
N ARG A 96 -22.78 -0.48 -11.24
CA ARG A 96 -22.09 -1.71 -11.61
C ARG A 96 -23.06 -2.76 -12.13
N GLU A 97 -24.25 -2.84 -11.55
CA GLU A 97 -25.30 -3.75 -12.00
C GLU A 97 -25.84 -3.35 -13.39
N CYS A 98 -26.02 -2.06 -13.66
CA CYS A 98 -26.37 -1.57 -15.01
C CYS A 98 -25.34 -2.01 -16.06
N VAL A 99 -24.05 -1.81 -15.76
CA VAL A 99 -22.94 -2.10 -16.70
C VAL A 99 -22.72 -3.59 -16.88
N LYS A 100 -23.02 -4.41 -15.86
CA LYS A 100 -22.84 -5.87 -15.93
C LYS A 100 -23.62 -6.49 -17.10
N LYS A 101 -24.83 -6.01 -17.40
CA LYS A 101 -25.64 -6.52 -18.51
C LYS A 101 -24.95 -6.35 -19.86
N VAL A 102 -24.25 -5.22 -20.05
CA VAL A 102 -23.46 -4.96 -21.26
C VAL A 102 -22.24 -5.88 -21.31
N TYR A 103 -21.57 -6.06 -20.17
CA TYR A 103 -20.42 -6.98 -20.07
C TYR A 103 -20.81 -8.40 -20.48
N ASP A 104 -21.92 -8.90 -19.94
CA ASP A 104 -22.42 -10.25 -20.22
C ASP A 104 -22.88 -10.37 -21.69
N ALA A 105 -23.45 -9.31 -22.28
CA ALA A 105 -23.89 -9.29 -23.66
C ALA A 105 -22.75 -9.16 -24.69
N VAL A 106 -21.63 -8.51 -24.34
CA VAL A 106 -20.48 -8.35 -25.25
C VAL A 106 -19.55 -9.56 -25.23
N GLN A 107 -19.51 -10.32 -24.13
CA GLN A 107 -18.61 -11.47 -23.95
C GLN A 107 -18.66 -12.50 -25.11
N PRO A 108 -19.83 -12.86 -25.68
CA PRO A 108 -19.91 -13.77 -26.82
C PRO A 108 -19.31 -13.23 -28.12
N CYS A 109 -19.17 -11.91 -28.26
CA CYS A 109 -18.57 -11.27 -29.44
C CYS A 109 -17.03 -11.33 -29.44
N LEU A 110 -16.41 -11.67 -28.30
CA LEU A 110 -14.98 -11.52 -28.05
C LEU A 110 -14.22 -12.85 -28.11
N GLU A 111 -12.95 -12.77 -28.50
CA GLU A 111 -11.96 -13.85 -28.38
C GLU A 111 -11.46 -14.01 -26.94
N GLU A 112 -10.83 -15.14 -26.61
CA GLU A 112 -10.33 -15.39 -25.24
C GLU A 112 -9.33 -14.34 -24.74
N ASN A 113 -8.40 -13.89 -25.59
CA ASN A 113 -7.48 -12.79 -25.29
C ASN A 113 -8.23 -11.45 -25.07
N GLU A 114 -9.31 -11.21 -25.80
CA GLU A 114 -10.13 -10.00 -25.70
C GLU A 114 -11.05 -10.03 -24.47
N LYS A 115 -11.58 -11.19 -24.10
CA LYS A 115 -12.29 -11.39 -22.81
C LYS A 115 -11.37 -11.11 -21.64
N ASN A 116 -10.11 -11.55 -21.72
CA ASN A 116 -9.09 -11.22 -20.72
C ASN A 116 -8.84 -9.70 -20.67
N ALA A 117 -8.71 -9.04 -21.81
CA ALA A 117 -8.58 -7.59 -21.87
C ALA A 117 -9.81 -6.85 -21.29
N LEU A 118 -11.03 -7.32 -21.59
CA LEU A 118 -12.27 -6.79 -21.06
C LEU A 118 -12.34 -6.95 -19.53
N ASN A 119 -11.89 -8.09 -19.00
CA ASN A 119 -11.73 -8.32 -17.56
C ASN A 119 -10.72 -7.37 -16.91
N VAL A 120 -9.58 -7.14 -17.56
CA VAL A 120 -8.57 -6.18 -17.09
C VAL A 120 -9.15 -4.76 -17.08
N THR A 121 -9.83 -4.35 -18.15
CA THR A 121 -10.50 -3.04 -18.25
C THR A 121 -11.57 -2.87 -17.17
N GLY A 122 -12.42 -3.88 -16.95
CA GLY A 122 -13.42 -3.84 -15.87
C GLY A 122 -12.79 -3.70 -14.48
N ASN A 123 -11.65 -4.36 -14.25
CA ASN A 123 -10.89 -4.19 -13.00
C ASN A 123 -10.27 -2.79 -12.87
N ILE A 124 -9.78 -2.21 -13.96
CA ILE A 124 -9.26 -0.84 -13.98
C ILE A 124 -10.38 0.16 -13.67
N VAL A 125 -11.54 0.05 -14.32
CA VAL A 125 -12.70 0.94 -14.09
C VAL A 125 -13.16 0.86 -12.64
N ARG A 126 -13.28 -0.35 -12.08
CA ARG A 126 -13.61 -0.53 -10.66
C ARG A 126 -12.61 0.17 -9.76
N GLN A 127 -11.33 0.09 -10.07
CA GLN A 127 -10.29 0.71 -9.28
C GLN A 127 -10.24 2.22 -9.38
N ILE A 128 -10.46 2.76 -10.57
CA ILE A 128 -10.65 4.20 -10.78
C ILE A 128 -11.81 4.69 -9.92
N SER A 129 -12.93 3.94 -9.92
CA SER A 129 -14.09 4.23 -9.07
C SER A 129 -13.75 4.14 -7.58
N ASP A 130 -13.05 3.10 -7.13
CA ASP A 130 -12.62 2.93 -5.72
C ASP A 130 -11.64 4.02 -5.27
N PHE A 131 -10.74 4.45 -6.17
CA PHE A 131 -9.80 5.53 -5.90
C PHE A 131 -10.51 6.85 -5.73
N ALA A 132 -11.41 7.18 -6.66
CA ALA A 132 -12.18 8.41 -6.68
C ALA A 132 -13.09 8.49 -5.44
N CYS A 133 -13.80 7.40 -5.14
CA CYS A 133 -14.71 7.29 -4.00
C CYS A 133 -14.02 6.82 -2.70
N TYR A 134 -12.73 7.09 -2.55
CA TYR A 134 -12.04 6.86 -1.28
C TYR A 134 -12.59 7.81 -0.22
N ARG A 135 -12.98 7.26 0.94
CA ARG A 135 -13.66 7.99 2.03
C ARG A 135 -14.77 8.88 1.48
N ASP A 136 -15.75 8.25 0.85
CA ASP A 136 -16.93 8.93 0.32
C ASP A 136 -16.63 10.11 -0.62
N GLY A 137 -15.47 10.06 -1.31
CA GLY A 137 -15.14 11.03 -2.35
C GLY A 137 -14.20 12.14 -1.91
N ASP A 138 -13.58 12.05 -0.73
CA ASP A 138 -12.56 13.00 -0.23
C ASP A 138 -11.54 13.42 -1.31
N ARG A 139 -11.05 12.45 -2.09
CA ARG A 139 -10.03 12.73 -3.12
C ARG A 139 -10.57 13.58 -4.26
N ILE A 140 -11.82 13.35 -4.67
CA ILE A 140 -12.47 14.17 -5.70
C ILE A 140 -12.83 15.54 -5.11
N ALA A 141 -13.34 15.59 -3.89
CA ALA A 141 -13.65 16.84 -3.19
C ALA A 141 -12.41 17.75 -3.10
N MET A 142 -11.29 17.21 -2.64
CA MET A 142 -10.01 17.92 -2.58
C MET A 142 -9.51 18.34 -3.97
N PHE A 143 -9.61 17.45 -4.96
CA PHE A 143 -9.22 17.75 -6.33
C PHE A 143 -10.02 18.92 -6.91
N VAL A 144 -11.34 18.95 -6.68
CA VAL A 144 -12.24 20.01 -7.15
C VAL A 144 -12.03 21.30 -6.37
N ALA A 145 -11.84 21.23 -5.04
CA ALA A 145 -11.54 22.39 -4.20
C ALA A 145 -10.29 23.15 -4.66
N GLU A 146 -9.27 22.40 -5.09
CA GLU A 146 -7.98 22.91 -5.57
C GLU A 146 -7.98 23.29 -7.06
N LYS A 147 -9.15 23.51 -7.65
CA LYS A 147 -9.35 23.85 -9.07
C LYS A 147 -8.73 22.84 -10.04
N GLY A 148 -8.67 21.57 -9.63
CA GLY A 148 -8.03 20.52 -10.42
C GLY A 148 -8.76 20.24 -11.73
N VAL A 149 -10.08 20.40 -11.75
CA VAL A 149 -10.90 20.26 -12.97
C VAL A 149 -10.54 21.33 -13.98
N GLU A 150 -10.50 22.59 -13.53
CA GLU A 150 -10.17 23.76 -14.33
C GLU A 150 -8.73 23.65 -14.85
N CYS A 151 -7.79 23.20 -14.00
CA CYS A 151 -6.43 22.97 -14.45
C CYS A 151 -6.37 21.90 -15.54
N LEU A 152 -6.94 20.71 -15.33
CA LEU A 152 -6.95 19.66 -16.36
C LEU A 152 -7.55 20.15 -17.68
N ASN A 153 -8.66 20.87 -17.64
CA ASN A 153 -9.33 21.41 -18.82
C ASN A 153 -8.41 22.37 -19.59
N SER A 154 -7.68 23.24 -18.88
CA SER A 154 -6.70 24.14 -19.50
C SER A 154 -5.48 23.43 -20.11
N ARG A 155 -5.23 22.18 -19.73
CA ARG A 155 -4.05 21.39 -20.13
C ARG A 155 -4.38 20.21 -21.06
N VAL A 156 -5.62 20.11 -21.56
CA VAL A 156 -6.08 19.00 -22.42
C VAL A 156 -5.14 18.76 -23.62
N GLU A 157 -4.69 19.82 -24.31
CA GLU A 157 -3.79 19.67 -25.46
C GLU A 157 -2.39 19.18 -25.06
N SER A 158 -1.86 19.64 -23.92
CA SER A 158 -0.59 19.13 -23.37
C SER A 158 -0.72 17.66 -22.97
N ILE A 159 -1.84 17.27 -22.35
CA ILE A 159 -2.13 15.88 -22.00
C ILE A 159 -2.21 15.01 -23.26
N LYS A 160 -2.93 15.46 -24.31
CA LYS A 160 -2.97 14.77 -25.61
C LYS A 160 -1.57 14.63 -26.20
N SER A 161 -0.75 15.68 -26.13
CA SER A 161 0.64 15.67 -26.59
C SER A 161 1.47 14.61 -25.84
N CYS A 162 1.37 14.53 -24.51
CA CYS A 162 2.04 13.50 -23.69
C CYS A 162 1.69 12.07 -24.15
N VAL A 163 0.40 11.84 -24.45
CA VAL A 163 -0.08 10.53 -24.94
C VAL A 163 0.45 10.25 -26.35
N ASN A 164 0.33 11.21 -27.28
CA ASN A 164 0.73 11.06 -28.67
C ASN A 164 2.24 10.84 -28.82
N GLN A 165 3.06 11.59 -28.08
CA GLN A 165 4.51 11.46 -28.08
C GLN A 165 4.96 10.08 -27.57
N THR A 166 4.29 9.58 -26.54
CA THR A 166 4.66 8.30 -25.92
C THR A 166 4.22 7.12 -26.78
N LEU A 167 2.96 7.11 -27.21
CA LEU A 167 2.39 5.96 -27.92
C LEU A 167 2.67 5.97 -29.42
N LYS A 168 3.38 6.99 -29.94
CA LYS A 168 3.61 7.22 -31.38
C LYS A 168 2.34 6.88 -32.18
N PHE A 169 1.23 7.50 -31.80
CA PHE A 169 -0.06 7.28 -32.43
C PHE A 169 0.08 7.48 -33.94
N ASN A 170 -0.02 6.40 -34.71
CA ASN A 170 -0.11 6.46 -36.16
C ASN A 170 -1.57 6.17 -36.53
N PRO A 171 -2.37 7.19 -36.90
CA PRO A 171 -3.79 7.01 -37.24
C PRO A 171 -4.00 5.95 -38.33
N ALA A 172 -3.00 5.73 -39.20
CA ALA A 172 -3.03 4.72 -40.25
C ALA A 172 -2.98 3.26 -39.75
N THR A 173 -2.68 3.01 -38.46
CA THR A 173 -2.65 1.66 -37.87
C THR A 173 -3.97 1.27 -37.21
N PHE A 174 -4.88 2.22 -37.01
CA PHE A 174 -6.28 1.93 -36.75
C PHE A 174 -6.96 1.72 -38.10
N SER A 175 -7.04 0.46 -38.53
CA SER A 175 -8.08 0.13 -39.48
C SER A 175 -9.41 0.30 -38.74
N PRO A 176 -10.43 0.98 -39.31
CA PRO A 176 -11.80 0.92 -38.82
C PRO A 176 -12.32 -0.52 -38.65
N ASN A 177 -11.60 -1.50 -39.22
CA ASN A 177 -11.94 -2.91 -39.26
C ASN A 177 -11.12 -3.77 -38.27
N SER A 178 -10.27 -3.19 -37.41
CA SER A 178 -9.51 -3.96 -36.42
C SER A 178 -9.65 -3.39 -35.01
N ILE A 179 -10.13 -4.22 -34.08
CA ILE A 179 -10.12 -3.91 -32.65
C ILE A 179 -8.65 -3.91 -32.20
N PRO A 180 -8.15 -2.81 -31.58
CA PRO A 180 -6.77 -2.75 -31.12
C PRO A 180 -6.51 -3.89 -30.15
N ASN A 181 -5.35 -4.53 -30.26
CA ASN A 181 -4.95 -5.53 -29.28
C ASN A 181 -4.79 -4.86 -27.89
N LEU A 182 -5.78 -5.05 -27.03
CA LEU A 182 -5.90 -4.42 -25.70
C LEU A 182 -5.03 -5.11 -24.63
N THR A 183 -4.22 -6.11 -24.99
CA THR A 183 -3.32 -6.75 -24.02
C THR A 183 -2.29 -5.75 -23.50
N ILE A 184 -2.22 -5.60 -22.18
CA ILE A 184 -1.25 -4.74 -21.50
C ILE A 184 0.06 -5.53 -21.32
N ASP A 185 1.02 -5.29 -22.21
CA ASP A 185 2.35 -5.87 -22.12
C ASP A 185 3.31 -4.95 -21.34
N LYS A 186 4.55 -5.43 -21.13
CA LYS A 186 5.57 -4.67 -20.40
C LYS A 186 5.83 -3.30 -21.04
N LYS A 187 5.87 -3.24 -22.38
CA LYS A 187 6.13 -1.99 -23.12
C LYS A 187 5.03 -0.97 -22.85
N LYS A 188 3.76 -1.37 -22.92
CA LYS A 188 2.62 -0.50 -22.58
C LYS A 188 2.64 -0.03 -21.13
N CYS A 189 3.18 -0.82 -20.21
CA CYS A 189 3.37 -0.42 -18.82
C CYS A 189 4.49 0.61 -18.61
N ASP A 190 5.57 0.51 -19.39
CA ASP A 190 6.61 1.52 -19.44
C ASP A 190 6.07 2.81 -20.09
N ASP A 191 5.29 2.68 -21.17
CA ASP A 191 4.60 3.81 -21.83
C ASP A 191 3.62 4.52 -20.87
N LEU A 192 2.84 3.79 -20.07
CA LEU A 192 2.00 4.37 -19.02
C LEU A 192 2.81 5.16 -17.98
N THR A 193 4.05 4.77 -17.71
CA THR A 193 4.93 5.50 -16.79
C THR A 193 5.45 6.78 -17.43
N THR A 194 5.80 6.74 -18.72
CA THR A 194 6.21 7.93 -19.48
C THR A 194 5.06 8.94 -19.58
N ILE A 195 3.84 8.48 -19.93
CA ILE A 195 2.63 9.32 -19.96
C ILE A 195 2.37 9.95 -18.59
N GLN A 196 2.39 9.14 -17.54
CA GLN A 196 2.20 9.63 -16.17
C GLN A 196 3.19 10.74 -15.84
N ASN A 197 4.49 10.52 -16.05
CA ASN A 197 5.52 11.50 -15.71
C ASN A 197 5.34 12.80 -16.52
N CYS A 198 4.98 12.69 -17.80
CA CYS A 198 4.71 13.84 -18.64
C CYS A 198 3.51 14.65 -18.15
N ILE A 199 2.39 13.99 -17.87
CA ILE A 199 1.16 14.66 -17.39
C ILE A 199 1.39 15.27 -16.01
N VAL A 200 1.98 14.51 -15.07
CA VAL A 200 2.21 15.00 -13.70
C VAL A 200 3.12 16.22 -13.73
N LYS A 201 4.21 16.18 -14.50
CA LYS A 201 5.11 17.32 -14.65
C LYS A 201 4.40 18.52 -15.27
N ASP A 202 3.62 18.33 -16.34
CA ASP A 202 2.89 19.43 -16.97
C ASP A 202 1.92 20.12 -15.99
N LEU A 203 1.24 19.33 -15.16
CA LEU A 203 0.34 19.84 -14.12
C LEU A 203 1.09 20.51 -12.97
N GLU A 204 2.22 19.97 -12.52
CA GLU A 204 3.08 20.61 -11.50
C GLU A 204 3.60 21.97 -11.96
N ASP A 205 4.01 22.08 -13.24
CA ASP A 205 4.61 23.29 -13.79
C ASP A 205 3.57 24.40 -14.07
N HIS A 206 2.30 24.05 -14.32
CA HIS A 206 1.30 25.00 -14.84
C HIS A 206 0.01 25.13 -14.02
N CYS A 207 -0.29 24.22 -13.09
CA CYS A 207 -1.41 24.39 -12.16
C CYS A 207 -1.01 25.31 -10.99
N SER A 208 -1.95 26.07 -10.45
CA SER A 208 -1.72 26.92 -9.27
C SER A 208 -1.48 26.14 -7.98
N SER A 209 -1.85 24.85 -7.95
CA SER A 209 -1.71 23.95 -6.83
C SER A 209 -1.08 22.65 -7.32
N THR A 210 -0.26 22.00 -6.49
CA THR A 210 0.32 20.68 -6.81
C THR A 210 -0.68 19.55 -6.55
N THR A 211 -1.79 19.83 -5.85
CA THR A 211 -2.81 18.84 -5.51
C THR A 211 -3.40 18.11 -6.73
N PRO A 212 -3.76 18.78 -7.85
CA PRO A 212 -4.23 18.09 -9.05
C PRO A 212 -3.20 17.11 -9.61
N ALA A 213 -1.93 17.52 -9.68
CA ALA A 213 -0.85 16.66 -10.13
C ALA A 213 -0.66 15.45 -9.20
N ASN A 214 -0.70 15.65 -7.88
CA ASN A 214 -0.59 14.59 -6.88
C ASN A 214 -1.73 13.56 -6.96
N VAL A 215 -2.96 14.02 -7.17
CA VAL A 215 -4.14 13.13 -7.32
C VAL A 215 -4.03 12.31 -8.61
N ILE A 216 -3.60 12.93 -9.72
CA ILE A 216 -3.39 12.26 -11.00
C ILE A 216 -2.21 11.26 -10.92
N ASP A 217 -1.10 11.63 -10.29
CA ASP A 217 0.03 10.72 -10.01
C ASP A 217 -0.43 9.50 -9.21
N ALA A 218 -1.21 9.73 -8.15
CA ALA A 218 -1.76 8.66 -7.31
C ALA A 218 -2.74 7.76 -8.09
N LEU A 219 -3.57 8.33 -8.98
CA LEU A 219 -4.45 7.58 -9.87
C LEU A 219 -3.67 6.68 -10.83
N PHE A 220 -2.67 7.22 -11.53
CA PHE A 220 -1.81 6.44 -12.42
C PHE A 220 -1.09 5.31 -11.68
N ARG A 221 -0.56 5.58 -10.48
CA ARG A 221 0.06 4.54 -9.64
C ARG A 221 -0.94 3.46 -9.27
N PHE A 222 -2.19 3.84 -8.95
CA PHE A 222 -3.25 2.89 -8.60
C PHE A 222 -3.62 1.99 -9.78
N VAL A 223 -3.82 2.56 -10.97
CA VAL A 223 -4.11 1.83 -12.21
C VAL A 223 -2.95 0.91 -12.59
N LYS A 224 -1.71 1.42 -12.63
CA LYS A 224 -0.51 0.61 -12.95
C LYS A 224 -0.30 -0.53 -11.97
N LYS A 225 -0.64 -0.38 -10.69
CA LYS A 225 -0.53 -1.48 -9.71
C LYS A 225 -1.34 -2.71 -10.13
N THR A 226 -2.37 -2.55 -10.95
CA THR A 226 -3.30 -3.62 -11.34
C THR A 226 -3.15 -4.02 -12.79
N ALA A 227 -3.08 -3.04 -13.68
CA ALA A 227 -2.87 -3.25 -15.11
C ALA A 227 -1.52 -3.92 -15.41
N CYS A 228 -0.47 -3.58 -14.65
CA CYS A 228 0.90 -3.99 -14.92
C CYS A 228 1.41 -5.11 -13.99
N LYS A 229 0.50 -5.94 -13.43
CA LYS A 229 0.89 -6.98 -12.46
C LYS A 229 1.75 -8.09 -13.07
N GLU A 230 1.55 -8.42 -14.35
CA GLU A 230 2.27 -9.53 -15.00
C GLU A 230 3.63 -9.12 -15.57
N ALA A 231 3.92 -7.83 -15.73
CA ALA A 231 5.24 -7.32 -16.14
C ALA A 231 6.25 -7.21 -14.98
N LYS A 232 5.84 -7.54 -13.74
CA LYS A 232 6.66 -7.37 -12.52
C LYS A 232 7.46 -8.61 -12.10
N THR A 233 7.73 -9.54 -13.00
CA THR A 233 8.80 -10.54 -12.81
C THR A 233 10.16 -9.89 -13.09
N LYS A 234 10.62 -9.08 -12.12
CA LYS A 234 12.03 -8.78 -11.73
C LYS A 234 12.08 -7.34 -11.18
N ARG A 235 12.35 -7.24 -9.87
CA ARG A 235 12.55 -6.01 -9.06
C ARG A 235 11.30 -5.35 -8.45
N SER A 236 10.60 -6.08 -7.58
CA SER A 236 10.13 -5.45 -6.34
C SER A 236 10.95 -6.00 -5.17
N ILE A 237 11.69 -5.14 -4.49
CA ILE A 237 12.09 -5.42 -3.10
C ILE A 237 10.76 -5.50 -2.35
N SER A 238 10.33 -6.71 -2.00
CA SER A 238 9.11 -6.89 -1.21
C SER A 238 9.26 -6.14 0.11
N LEU A 239 8.17 -5.68 0.74
CA LEU A 239 8.23 -5.15 2.11
C LEU A 239 8.92 -6.15 3.05
N LYS A 240 8.71 -7.46 2.81
CA LYS A 240 9.48 -8.53 3.46
C LYS A 240 11.00 -8.40 3.22
N ARG A 241 11.45 -7.98 2.04
CA ARG A 241 12.87 -7.75 1.70
C ARG A 241 13.38 -6.40 2.21
N ALA A 242 12.57 -5.34 2.27
CA ALA A 242 12.96 -4.07 2.91
C ALA A 242 13.11 -4.24 4.43
N VAL A 243 12.11 -4.84 5.09
CA VAL A 243 12.15 -5.19 6.52
C VAL A 243 13.25 -6.21 6.80
N ARG A 244 13.42 -7.23 5.93
CA ARG A 244 14.54 -8.18 6.05
C ARG A 244 15.87 -7.47 5.88
N ASN A 245 16.07 -6.63 4.87
CA ASN A 245 17.35 -5.92 4.67
C ASN A 245 17.69 -4.98 5.83
N VAL A 246 16.70 -4.28 6.42
CA VAL A 246 16.90 -3.48 7.65
C VAL A 246 17.27 -4.36 8.85
N MET A 247 16.75 -5.60 8.92
CA MET A 247 17.01 -6.55 10.01
C MET A 247 18.23 -7.47 9.79
N THR A 248 18.69 -7.68 8.55
CA THR A 248 19.72 -8.69 8.21
C THR A 248 21.13 -8.12 8.11
N ILE A 249 21.30 -6.80 7.99
CA ILE A 249 22.63 -6.18 7.82
C ILE A 249 23.53 -6.34 9.07
N THR A 250 22.97 -6.73 10.21
CA THR A 250 23.73 -6.96 11.46
C THR A 250 23.82 -8.44 11.88
N GLN A 251 23.24 -9.38 11.14
CA GLN A 251 22.93 -10.69 11.72
C GLN A 251 24.06 -11.73 11.64
N ASP A 252 24.80 -11.83 10.52
CA ASP A 252 25.74 -12.96 10.35
C ASP A 252 27.09 -12.74 11.05
N GLN A 253 27.70 -11.55 10.94
CA GLN A 253 28.97 -11.24 11.63
C GLN A 253 28.81 -11.08 13.15
N PHE A 254 27.66 -10.55 13.61
CA PHE A 254 27.38 -10.44 15.04
C PHE A 254 27.09 -11.80 15.67
N ARG A 255 26.45 -12.72 14.92
CA ARG A 255 26.07 -14.05 15.43
C ARG A 255 27.27 -14.91 15.77
N GLU A 256 28.25 -15.03 14.88
CA GLU A 256 29.44 -15.87 15.14
C GLU A 256 30.26 -15.35 16.33
N SER A 257 30.45 -14.03 16.43
CA SER A 257 31.19 -13.43 17.55
C SER A 257 30.44 -13.56 18.87
N LEU A 258 29.11 -13.42 18.86
CA LEU A 258 28.28 -13.51 20.05
C LEU A 258 28.16 -14.96 20.55
N GLU A 259 28.08 -15.94 19.65
CA GLU A 259 27.93 -17.35 19.98
C GLU A 259 29.12 -17.87 20.81
N HIS A 260 30.35 -17.62 20.35
CA HIS A 260 31.55 -18.03 21.08
C HIS A 260 31.62 -17.39 22.48
N LYS A 261 31.25 -16.12 22.60
CA LYS A 261 31.29 -15.37 23.87
C LYS A 261 30.18 -15.82 24.82
N MET A 262 28.99 -16.09 24.29
CA MET A 262 27.88 -16.64 25.05
C MET A 262 28.22 -18.04 25.56
N LYS A 263 28.88 -18.88 24.75
CA LYS A 263 29.38 -20.18 25.18
C LYS A 263 30.34 -20.06 26.36
N ALA A 264 31.35 -19.20 26.26
CA ALA A 264 32.30 -18.97 27.36
C ALA A 264 31.61 -18.44 28.62
N THR A 265 30.66 -17.53 28.48
CA THR A 265 29.90 -16.95 29.59
C THR A 265 29.01 -17.99 30.27
N CYS A 266 28.29 -18.80 29.48
CA CYS A 266 27.48 -19.91 29.97
C CYS A 266 28.31 -20.97 30.71
N GLN A 267 29.45 -21.38 30.14
CA GLN A 267 30.34 -22.36 30.78
C GLN A 267 30.87 -21.85 32.12
N LYS A 268 31.26 -20.56 32.19
CA LYS A 268 31.76 -19.94 33.42
C LYS A 268 30.71 -19.90 34.52
N ASN A 269 29.47 -19.52 34.20
CA ASN A 269 28.44 -19.24 35.22
C ASN A 269 27.53 -20.44 35.51
N GLY A 270 27.21 -21.24 34.48
CA GLY A 270 26.26 -22.35 34.55
C GLY A 270 26.88 -23.75 34.52
N GLY A 271 28.20 -23.85 34.30
CA GLY A 271 28.92 -25.11 34.21
C GLY A 271 28.80 -25.82 32.85
N ASP A 272 29.27 -27.07 32.81
CA ASP A 272 29.24 -27.90 31.61
C ASP A 272 27.79 -28.18 31.15
N GLY A 273 27.54 -28.06 29.85
CA GLY A 273 26.21 -28.26 29.27
C GLY A 273 25.27 -27.04 29.37
N ALA A 274 25.66 -25.96 30.05
CA ALA A 274 24.79 -24.78 30.20
C ALA A 274 24.49 -24.09 28.87
N PHE A 275 25.48 -24.02 27.98
CA PHE A 275 25.30 -23.43 26.65
C PHE A 275 24.43 -24.32 25.75
N GLU A 276 24.66 -25.63 25.78
CA GLU A 276 23.88 -26.62 25.04
C GLU A 276 22.41 -26.62 25.50
N ASN A 277 22.16 -26.45 26.81
CA ASN A 277 20.82 -26.29 27.36
C ASN A 277 20.18 -24.97 26.91
N LEU A 278 20.93 -23.87 26.87
CA LEU A 278 20.45 -22.58 26.35
C LEU A 278 20.05 -22.69 24.87
N GLU A 279 20.91 -23.30 24.04
CA GLU A 279 20.66 -23.52 22.62
C GLU A 279 19.43 -24.42 22.39
N THR A 280 19.35 -25.52 23.12
CA THR A 280 18.21 -26.44 23.05
C THR A 280 16.91 -25.74 23.45
N SER A 281 16.94 -24.98 24.55
CA SER A 281 15.78 -24.22 25.03
C SER A 281 15.35 -23.12 24.04
N PHE A 282 16.30 -22.46 23.39
CA PHE A 282 16.02 -21.48 22.33
C PHE A 282 15.33 -22.15 21.12
N ASN A 283 15.86 -23.28 20.66
CA ASN A 283 15.27 -24.04 19.55
C ASN A 283 13.87 -24.56 19.88
N ASN A 284 13.66 -25.05 21.10
CA ASN A 284 12.35 -25.47 21.59
C ASN A 284 11.36 -24.29 21.66
N SER A 285 11.82 -23.14 22.17
CA SER A 285 11.02 -21.91 22.22
C SER A 285 10.59 -21.50 20.81
N ARG A 286 11.53 -21.49 19.85
CA ARG A 286 11.26 -21.18 18.44
C ARG A 286 10.26 -22.16 17.82
N ALA A 287 10.43 -23.45 18.04
CA ALA A 287 9.51 -24.48 17.54
C ALA A 287 8.10 -24.31 18.14
N CYS A 288 8.01 -23.98 19.42
CA CYS A 288 6.77 -23.65 20.11
C CYS A 288 6.10 -22.41 19.50
N PHE A 289 6.85 -21.34 19.24
CA PHE A 289 6.34 -20.13 18.59
C PHE A 289 5.72 -20.37 17.23
N MET A 290 6.36 -21.20 16.41
CA MET A 290 5.90 -21.46 15.04
C MET A 290 4.52 -22.15 15.01
N LYS A 291 4.06 -22.73 16.12
CA LYS A 291 2.70 -23.29 16.26
C LYS A 291 1.62 -22.21 16.38
N HIS A 292 1.98 -20.99 16.77
CA HIS A 292 1.05 -19.89 16.98
C HIS A 292 1.18 -18.85 15.87
N ARG A 293 0.13 -18.70 15.05
CA ARG A 293 0.12 -17.68 13.99
C ARG A 293 -0.12 -16.29 14.59
N ILE A 294 0.84 -15.38 14.38
CA ILE A 294 0.68 -13.95 14.67
C ILE A 294 -0.55 -13.44 13.88
N PHE A 295 -1.43 -12.69 14.54
CA PHE A 295 -2.72 -12.19 14.03
C PHE A 295 -3.81 -13.25 13.77
N GLY A 296 -3.44 -14.53 13.68
CA GLY A 296 -4.40 -15.63 13.68
C GLY A 296 -4.82 -16.06 15.09
N THR A 297 -4.11 -15.58 16.11
CA THR A 297 -4.37 -15.87 17.53
C THR A 297 -4.72 -14.56 18.23
N PRO A 298 -5.75 -14.52 19.11
CA PRO A 298 -6.03 -13.34 19.94
C PRO A 298 -4.80 -12.88 20.73
N SER A 299 -4.60 -11.56 20.86
CA SER A 299 -3.39 -10.96 21.43
C SER A 299 -3.04 -11.50 22.83
N ASN A 300 -4.02 -11.59 23.73
CA ASN A 300 -3.85 -12.11 25.08
C ASN A 300 -3.41 -13.59 25.09
N ILE A 301 -4.00 -14.41 24.22
CA ILE A 301 -3.64 -15.83 24.06
C ILE A 301 -2.23 -15.94 23.48
N TYR A 302 -1.89 -15.13 22.47
CA TYR A 302 -0.56 -15.12 21.88
C TYR A 302 0.52 -14.72 22.88
N GLN A 303 0.27 -13.70 23.71
CA GLN A 303 1.19 -13.28 24.78
C GLN A 303 1.36 -14.36 25.86
N SER A 304 0.28 -15.03 26.26
CA SER A 304 0.36 -16.16 27.19
C SER A 304 1.20 -17.31 26.63
N ASN A 305 0.96 -17.68 25.37
CA ASN A 305 1.76 -18.69 24.69
C ASN A 305 3.22 -18.26 24.54
N LEU A 306 3.49 -16.98 24.28
CA LEU A 306 4.84 -16.44 24.23
C LEU A 306 5.58 -16.57 25.55
N SER A 307 4.91 -16.31 26.67
CA SER A 307 5.49 -16.56 27.99
C SER A 307 5.75 -18.05 28.21
N ASN A 308 4.78 -18.91 27.92
CA ASN A 308 4.90 -20.36 28.14
C ASN A 308 6.01 -20.97 27.28
N CYS A 309 6.07 -20.59 25.99
CA CYS A 309 7.08 -21.07 25.05
C CYS A 309 8.50 -20.64 25.43
N THR A 310 8.69 -19.58 26.21
CA THR A 310 10.03 -19.00 26.51
C THR A 310 10.52 -19.28 27.93
N ASN A 311 9.72 -19.91 28.79
CA ASN A 311 10.10 -20.14 30.18
C ASN A 311 11.41 -20.91 30.32
N ASP A 312 11.59 -21.98 29.55
CA ASP A 312 12.82 -22.80 29.59
C ASP A 312 14.02 -21.99 29.09
N TYR A 313 13.87 -21.26 27.99
CA TYR A 313 14.91 -20.39 27.46
C TYR A 313 15.31 -19.29 28.44
N ARG A 314 14.32 -18.66 29.08
CA ARG A 314 14.52 -17.64 30.12
C ARG A 314 15.32 -18.21 31.29
N ASN A 315 14.98 -19.41 31.76
CA ASN A 315 15.69 -20.06 32.87
C ASN A 315 17.11 -20.47 32.46
N ALA A 316 17.28 -21.05 31.28
CA ALA A 316 18.59 -21.41 30.75
C ALA A 316 19.49 -20.16 30.59
N LEU A 317 18.92 -19.04 30.12
CA LEU A 317 19.65 -17.78 30.00
C LEU A 317 20.05 -17.23 31.37
N LYS A 318 19.20 -17.31 32.39
CA LYS A 318 19.56 -16.94 33.77
C LYS A 318 20.71 -17.76 34.31
N ASN A 319 20.81 -19.04 33.95
CA ASN A 319 21.91 -19.91 34.37
C ASN A 319 23.23 -19.53 33.69
N CYS A 320 23.18 -18.88 32.53
CA CYS A 320 24.36 -18.40 31.84
C CYS A 320 24.89 -17.06 32.34
N LEU A 321 24.10 -16.29 33.10
CA LEU A 321 24.41 -14.92 33.49
C LEU A 321 24.90 -14.84 34.94
N ALA A 322 25.73 -13.83 35.27
CA ALA A 322 26.11 -13.59 36.65
C ALA A 322 24.90 -13.12 37.49
N GLU A 323 24.98 -13.22 38.82
CA GLU A 323 23.84 -12.95 39.72
C GLU A 323 23.22 -11.55 39.49
N GLY A 324 24.06 -10.53 39.35
CA GLY A 324 23.62 -9.14 39.07
C GLY A 324 23.08 -8.92 37.66
N GLU A 325 23.21 -9.89 36.76
CA GLU A 325 22.87 -9.80 35.33
C GLU A 325 21.63 -10.63 34.97
N LYS A 326 21.16 -11.53 35.87
CA LYS A 326 19.99 -12.40 35.65
C LYS A 326 18.71 -11.65 35.30
N TYR A 327 18.61 -10.36 35.63
CA TYR A 327 17.51 -9.49 35.22
C TYR A 327 17.35 -9.42 33.70
N PHE A 328 18.45 -9.60 32.95
CA PHE A 328 18.46 -9.43 31.49
C PHE A 328 17.59 -10.46 30.78
N ALA A 329 17.52 -11.68 31.29
CA ALA A 329 16.63 -12.70 30.75
C ALA A 329 15.15 -12.29 30.82
N ASP A 330 14.77 -11.61 31.91
CA ASP A 330 13.41 -11.09 32.11
C ASP A 330 13.18 -9.87 31.22
N PHE A 331 14.17 -8.98 31.16
CA PHE A 331 14.16 -7.78 30.35
C PHE A 331 13.94 -8.07 28.86
N ILE A 332 14.67 -9.02 28.28
CA ILE A 332 14.52 -9.40 26.87
C ILE A 332 13.13 -9.96 26.59
N LEU A 333 12.60 -10.80 27.49
CA LEU A 333 11.27 -11.35 27.33
C LEU A 333 10.18 -10.27 27.41
N GLU A 334 10.29 -9.35 28.37
CA GLU A 334 9.38 -8.20 28.49
C GLU A 334 9.44 -7.29 27.26
N LEU A 335 10.64 -7.07 26.70
CA LEU A 335 10.81 -6.29 25.47
C LEU A 335 10.13 -6.96 24.28
N ILE A 336 10.34 -8.27 24.11
CA ILE A 336 9.69 -9.05 23.05
C ILE A 336 8.16 -9.02 23.21
N GLN A 337 7.65 -9.22 24.43
CA GLN A 337 6.22 -9.13 24.75
C GLN A 337 5.64 -7.76 24.39
N SER A 338 6.36 -6.69 24.75
CA SER A 338 5.99 -5.32 24.42
C SER A 338 5.92 -5.13 22.90
N LEU A 339 6.95 -5.56 22.16
CA LEU A 339 6.99 -5.48 20.69
C LEU A 339 5.83 -6.22 20.03
N TYR A 340 5.46 -7.40 20.52
CA TYR A 340 4.26 -8.08 20.03
C TYR A 340 2.99 -7.32 20.38
N GLY A 341 2.88 -6.79 21.60
CA GLY A 341 1.78 -5.91 22.01
C GLY A 341 1.61 -4.72 21.07
N PHE A 342 2.70 -4.04 20.72
CA PHE A 342 2.74 -2.98 19.72
C PHE A 342 2.20 -3.44 18.37
N ILE A 343 2.71 -4.56 17.88
CA ILE A 343 2.31 -5.12 16.58
C ILE A 343 0.81 -5.45 16.55
N TYR A 344 0.24 -6.01 17.63
CA TYR A 344 -1.20 -6.27 17.74
C TYR A 344 -2.02 -4.98 17.87
N LYS A 345 -1.63 -4.06 18.76
CA LYS A 345 -2.28 -2.74 18.98
C LYS A 345 -2.37 -1.96 17.67
N ASN A 346 -1.31 -2.02 16.86
CA ASN A 346 -1.19 -1.26 15.63
C ASN A 346 -1.49 -2.06 14.36
N TYR A 347 -1.94 -3.32 14.46
CA TYR A 347 -2.18 -4.16 13.28
C TYR A 347 -3.15 -3.52 12.29
N GLY A 348 -4.26 -2.95 12.76
CA GLY A 348 -5.23 -2.28 11.89
C GLY A 348 -4.65 -1.05 11.19
N LYS A 349 -3.73 -0.33 11.82
CA LYS A 349 -3.03 0.83 11.23
C LYS A 349 -1.94 0.39 10.24
N ILE A 350 -1.27 -0.72 10.53
CA ILE A 350 -0.18 -1.28 9.71
C ILE A 350 -0.71 -2.08 8.53
N MET A 351 -1.90 -2.68 8.63
CA MET A 351 -2.45 -3.66 7.67
C MET A 351 -3.95 -3.44 7.38
N ALA A 352 -4.42 -2.19 7.33
CA ALA A 352 -5.81 -1.87 7.00
C ALA A 352 -6.26 -2.57 5.69
N GLY A 353 -7.22 -3.49 5.77
CA GLY A 353 -7.68 -4.26 4.60
C GLY A 353 -6.66 -5.28 4.07
N GLY A 354 -5.73 -5.75 4.90
CA GLY A 354 -4.71 -6.73 4.53
C GLY A 354 -3.52 -6.17 3.75
N GLN A 355 -3.43 -4.84 3.60
CA GLN A 355 -2.28 -4.16 3.01
C GLN A 355 -1.86 -2.96 3.88
N PRO A 356 -0.56 -2.60 3.89
CA PRO A 356 -0.13 -1.34 4.49
C PRO A 356 -0.80 -0.15 3.84
N SER A 357 -1.09 0.88 4.64
CA SER A 357 -1.59 2.14 4.14
C SER A 357 -0.62 2.73 3.10
N ALA A 358 -1.14 3.57 2.21
CA ALA A 358 -0.31 4.19 1.17
C ALA A 358 0.79 5.06 1.80
N GLU A 359 0.44 5.72 2.89
CA GLU A 359 1.28 6.58 3.72
C GLU A 359 2.40 5.77 4.38
N LEU A 360 2.06 4.65 5.03
CA LEU A 360 3.05 3.75 5.63
C LEU A 360 3.95 3.15 4.56
N THR A 361 3.40 2.77 3.40
CA THR A 361 4.19 2.27 2.26
C THR A 361 5.15 3.32 1.72
N SER A 362 4.71 4.58 1.63
CA SER A 362 5.52 5.71 1.20
C SER A 362 6.65 5.96 2.20
N CYS A 363 6.32 6.03 3.49
CA CYS A 363 7.27 6.19 4.57
C CYS A 363 8.32 5.07 4.58
N MET A 364 7.92 3.80 4.48
CA MET A 364 8.86 2.68 4.42
C MET A 364 9.81 2.76 3.22
N ARG A 365 9.35 3.31 2.08
CA ARG A 365 10.22 3.56 0.91
C ARG A 365 11.24 4.67 1.22
N THR A 366 10.82 5.76 1.85
CA THR A 366 11.72 6.85 2.25
C THR A 366 12.71 6.39 3.32
N LEU A 367 12.27 5.61 4.31
CA LEU A 367 13.13 5.01 5.31
C LEU A 367 14.16 4.06 4.68
N SER A 368 13.85 3.45 3.53
CA SER A 368 14.78 2.59 2.79
C SER A 368 15.86 3.37 2.02
N ASN A 369 15.84 4.71 2.04
CA ASN A 369 16.91 5.53 1.47
C ASN A 369 18.20 5.38 2.29
N ASP A 370 19.34 5.23 1.62
CA ASP A 370 20.64 4.98 2.25
C ASP A 370 21.05 6.07 3.26
N GLU A 371 20.74 7.33 2.99
CA GLU A 371 21.04 8.44 3.91
C GLU A 371 20.20 8.36 5.19
N VAL A 372 18.92 8.02 5.05
CA VAL A 372 18.00 7.83 6.18
C VAL A 372 18.41 6.59 6.98
N GLN A 373 18.78 5.50 6.31
CA GLN A 373 19.32 4.31 6.95
C GLN A 373 20.56 4.66 7.77
N LYS A 374 21.52 5.42 7.22
CA LYS A 374 22.70 5.88 7.98
C LYS A 374 22.32 6.66 9.24
N LYS A 375 21.31 7.54 9.17
CA LYS A 375 20.79 8.27 10.34
C LYS A 375 20.17 7.32 11.37
N LEU A 376 19.35 6.36 10.93
CA LEU A 376 18.78 5.34 11.82
C LEU A 376 19.86 4.46 12.47
N TYR A 377 20.88 4.04 11.73
CA TYR A 377 22.02 3.32 12.28
C TYR A 377 22.79 4.16 13.30
N SER A 378 22.96 5.46 13.05
CA SER A 378 23.62 6.35 14.01
C SER A 378 22.88 6.45 15.34
N CYS A 379 21.55 6.29 15.35
CA CYS A 379 20.79 6.20 16.59
C CYS A 379 21.19 4.99 17.45
N SER A 380 21.59 3.87 16.84
CA SER A 380 21.92 2.61 17.55
C SER A 380 23.38 2.47 18.00
N ASN A 381 24.30 3.20 17.37
CA ASN A 381 25.73 3.08 17.66
C ASN A 381 26.10 3.54 19.08
N THR A 382 25.27 4.34 19.74
CA THR A 382 25.51 4.79 21.11
C THR A 382 25.36 3.65 22.13
N THR A 383 24.46 2.69 21.90
CA THR A 383 24.10 1.64 22.88
C THR A 383 24.94 0.38 22.79
N LEU A 384 25.40 0.00 21.58
CA LEU A 384 26.20 -1.22 21.40
C LEU A 384 27.59 -1.12 22.05
N ASN A 385 28.07 0.08 22.35
CA ASN A 385 29.35 0.31 23.02
C ASN A 385 29.31 0.00 24.53
N GLU A 386 28.12 -0.20 25.11
CA GLU A 386 27.98 -0.47 26.54
C GLU A 386 28.14 -1.94 26.91
N LEU A 387 28.11 -2.84 25.93
CA LEU A 387 28.43 -4.25 26.13
C LEU A 387 29.95 -4.39 26.25
N THR A 388 30.43 -4.55 27.47
CA THR A 388 31.85 -4.78 27.72
C THR A 388 32.18 -6.25 27.54
N ILE A 389 33.17 -6.50 26.68
CA ILE A 389 33.67 -7.84 26.39
C ILE A 389 35.08 -7.91 26.95
N THR A 390 35.24 -8.59 28.07
CA THR A 390 36.54 -8.78 28.72
C THR A 390 36.83 -10.28 28.77
N ASN A 391 37.97 -10.70 28.20
CA ASN A 391 38.38 -12.10 28.17
C ASN A 391 37.31 -13.06 27.58
N ASN A 392 36.65 -12.66 26.49
CA ASN A 392 35.55 -13.39 25.84
C ASN A 392 34.29 -13.60 26.69
N ILE A 393 34.19 -12.95 27.86
CA ILE A 393 33.00 -12.98 28.70
C ILE A 393 32.19 -11.71 28.42
N ILE A 394 30.88 -11.89 28.24
CA ILE A 394 29.93 -10.79 28.10
C ILE A 394 29.61 -10.29 29.51
N THR A 395 29.87 -9.01 29.77
CA THR A 395 29.39 -8.35 30.99
C THR A 395 28.26 -7.40 30.59
N LEU A 396 27.13 -7.55 31.26
CA LEU A 396 25.96 -6.72 31.00
C LEU A 396 25.99 -5.48 31.91
N PRO A 397 25.71 -4.28 31.37
CA PRO A 397 25.59 -3.09 32.20
C PRO A 397 24.40 -3.21 33.16
N PRO A 398 24.27 -2.35 34.18
CA PRO A 398 23.09 -2.32 35.05
C PRO A 398 21.80 -2.02 34.27
N LYS A 399 20.66 -2.53 34.75
CA LYS A 399 19.33 -2.31 34.13
C LYS A 399 19.06 -0.84 33.82
N SER A 400 19.43 0.06 34.74
CA SER A 400 19.23 1.51 34.58
C SER A 400 19.93 2.08 33.35
N GLN A 401 21.15 1.63 33.08
CA GLN A 401 21.94 2.09 31.94
C GLN A 401 21.37 1.55 30.63
N ILE A 402 20.98 0.27 30.57
CA ILE A 402 20.27 -0.28 29.39
C ILE A 402 19.01 0.53 29.10
N CYS A 403 18.29 0.91 30.14
CA CYS A 403 17.05 1.66 30.02
C CYS A 403 17.24 3.09 29.52
N GLU A 404 18.29 3.77 29.98
CA GLU A 404 18.68 5.08 29.46
C GLU A 404 19.00 4.98 27.96
N SER A 405 19.88 4.06 27.58
CA SER A 405 20.27 3.85 26.19
C SER A 405 19.11 3.45 25.28
N LEU A 406 18.20 2.58 25.77
CA LEU A 406 17.02 2.19 25.01
C LEU A 406 16.04 3.36 24.80
N THR A 407 15.93 4.24 25.79
CA THR A 407 15.13 5.47 25.70
C THR A 407 15.73 6.43 24.67
N GLU A 408 17.06 6.63 24.69
CA GLU A 408 17.76 7.47 23.73
C GLU A 408 17.61 6.95 22.29
N VAL A 409 17.88 5.66 22.06
CA VAL A 409 17.76 5.02 20.74
C VAL A 409 16.35 5.13 20.21
N SER A 410 15.36 4.72 21.00
CA SER A 410 13.97 4.72 20.55
C SER A 410 13.46 6.13 20.26
N THR A 411 13.83 7.12 21.06
CA THR A 411 13.51 8.54 20.84
C THR A 411 14.20 9.06 19.57
N CYS A 412 15.47 8.73 19.35
CA CYS A 412 16.21 9.09 18.14
C CYS A 412 15.56 8.51 16.88
N ILE A 413 15.21 7.22 16.91
CA ILE A 413 14.52 6.53 15.82
C ILE A 413 13.16 7.18 15.56
N SER A 414 12.35 7.39 16.60
CA SER A 414 11.03 8.03 16.49
C SER A 414 11.11 9.42 15.89
N LYS A 415 12.04 10.26 16.36
CA LYS A 415 12.29 11.60 15.80
C LYS A 415 12.72 11.53 14.34
N THR A 416 13.60 10.60 13.98
CA THR A 416 14.06 10.40 12.61
C THR A 416 12.90 10.00 11.69
N ILE A 417 12.04 9.05 12.13
CA ILE A 417 10.85 8.63 11.39
C ILE A 417 9.90 9.81 11.19
N LYS A 418 9.57 10.54 12.27
CA LYS A 418 8.67 11.70 12.24
C LYS A 418 9.15 12.80 11.31
N ASN A 419 10.45 13.09 11.33
CA ASN A 419 11.04 14.12 10.45
C ASN A 419 11.08 13.68 8.99
N THR A 420 11.23 12.38 8.73
CA THR A 420 11.43 11.86 7.37
C THR A 420 10.12 11.61 6.63
N CYS A 421 9.10 11.12 7.33
CA CYS A 421 7.92 10.56 6.67
C CYS A 421 6.77 11.55 6.39
N ILE A 422 6.93 12.85 6.69
CA ILE A 422 5.91 13.92 6.60
C ILE A 422 4.66 13.61 7.46
N ARG A 423 3.98 14.66 7.91
CA ARG A 423 3.06 14.77 9.07
C ARG A 423 1.73 13.98 8.97
N ASP A 424 1.78 12.68 8.71
CA ASP A 424 0.64 11.81 8.91
C ASP A 424 0.50 11.48 10.41
N ILE A 425 -0.72 11.69 10.93
CA ILE A 425 -1.04 11.47 12.34
C ILE A 425 -0.84 10.00 12.73
N THR A 426 -1.07 9.05 11.81
CA THR A 426 -0.91 7.62 12.02
C THR A 426 0.57 7.27 12.19
N ILE A 427 1.45 7.78 11.32
CA ILE A 427 2.89 7.54 11.40
C ILE A 427 3.47 8.16 12.67
N SER A 428 3.05 9.36 13.04
CA SER A 428 3.48 9.99 14.30
C SER A 428 3.08 9.15 15.50
N GLN A 429 1.82 8.70 15.55
CA GLN A 429 1.35 7.81 16.61
C GLN A 429 2.10 6.47 16.64
N LEU A 430 2.40 5.87 15.49
CA LEU A 430 3.19 4.64 15.42
C LEU A 430 4.60 4.85 15.98
N ALA A 431 5.21 6.00 15.70
CA ALA A 431 6.53 6.35 16.21
C ALA A 431 6.51 6.63 17.73
N ASP A 432 5.43 7.21 18.26
CA ASP A 432 5.24 7.40 19.71
C ASP A 432 4.98 6.07 20.43
N ASP A 433 4.06 5.26 19.90
CA ASP A 433 3.77 3.92 20.39
C ASP A 433 5.03 3.05 20.39
N PHE A 434 5.93 3.23 19.41
CA PHE A 434 7.21 2.52 19.37
C PHE A 434 8.13 2.90 20.56
N VAL A 435 8.21 4.19 20.93
CA VAL A 435 9.00 4.62 22.09
C VAL A 435 8.42 4.06 23.39
N GLU A 436 7.10 4.16 23.57
CA GLU A 436 6.40 3.56 24.73
C GLU A 436 6.69 2.05 24.82
N THR A 437 6.65 1.38 23.67
CA THR A 437 6.89 -0.07 23.57
C THR A 437 8.32 -0.43 23.95
N MET A 438 9.31 0.26 23.40
CA MET A 438 10.71 -0.01 23.67
C MET A 438 11.07 0.28 25.13
N THR A 439 10.46 1.29 25.75
CA THR A 439 10.73 1.68 27.14
C THR A 439 9.90 0.92 28.18
N ALA A 440 8.93 0.11 27.77
CA ALA A 440 8.05 -0.64 28.69
C ALA A 440 8.79 -1.53 29.72
N PRO A 441 9.88 -2.26 29.39
CA PRO A 441 10.62 -3.07 30.38
C PRO A 441 11.36 -2.22 31.45
N CYS A 442 11.51 -0.93 31.19
CA CYS A 442 12.19 0.04 32.06
C CYS A 442 11.26 0.72 33.05
N GLN A 443 9.96 0.67 32.79
CA GLN A 443 8.97 1.16 33.74
C GLN A 443 8.93 0.20 34.92
N ASN A 444 9.23 0.70 36.12
CA ASN A 444 9.05 -0.05 37.35
C ASN A 444 7.55 -0.37 37.49
N LYS A 445 7.13 -1.53 37.00
CA LYS A 445 5.86 -2.11 37.40
C LYS A 445 5.99 -2.36 38.90
N ARG A 446 5.43 -1.46 39.71
CA ARG A 446 5.06 -1.81 41.08
C ARG A 446 4.13 -3.03 40.95
N ARG A 447 4.70 -4.22 41.07
CA ARG A 447 3.93 -5.47 41.18
C ARG A 447 3.38 -5.57 42.58
#